data_AF-A0A498G236-F1
#
_entry.id   AF-A0A498G236-F1
#
_cell.length_a   1.000
_cell.length_b   1.000
_cell.length_c   1.000
_cell.angle_alpha   90.00
_cell.angle_beta   90.00
_cell.angle_gamma   90.00
#
_symmetry.space_group_name_H-M   'P 1'
#
loop_
_entity.id
_entity.type
_entity.pdbx_description
1 polymer ?
#
loop_
_entity_poly.entity_id
_entity_poly.type
_entity_poly.pdbx_seq_one_letter_code
_entity_poly.pdbx_strand_id
1 'polypeptide(L)'
;MTAREDVAFLTGSEIRIAVLRALRSGDARPSELAAECSCARETAQRAVTAFVERGWAEKVSTSDGYRLTRAGELVARSYDEFEECMDVANRFEHLLSNLRGTAEEIECETLSGTTYAQSTAENPHAPIDRFLAIVGDEPVEQFRGVTPIVSRVFNEAASSVIGPETQVELIVDKDVLQTSATEYPESLERAKGLDGFTLYVSQESLEFGLLLVDGHAYLGAYDEHGNLVASADSAEAGFVEWVTEAFARVRANATEWD
;
A
#
# COMPACT_ATOMS: atom_id res chain seq x y z
N MET A 1 33.91 5.40 10.59
CA MET A 1 32.53 5.06 10.97
C MET A 1 31.97 4.15 9.90
N THR A 2 31.35 3.06 10.30
CA THR A 2 30.60 2.17 9.40
C THR A 2 29.15 2.63 9.32
N ALA A 3 28.45 2.30 8.23
CA ALA A 3 27.03 2.62 8.10
C ALA A 3 26.19 2.13 9.31
N ARG A 4 26.53 0.96 9.87
CA ARG A 4 25.86 0.41 11.05
C ARG A 4 26.09 1.24 12.31
N GLU A 5 27.30 1.74 12.52
CA GLU A 5 27.62 2.63 13.65
C GLU A 5 26.87 3.97 13.53
N ASP A 6 26.74 4.49 12.32
CA ASP A 6 26.02 5.74 12.06
C ASP A 6 24.51 5.59 12.25
N VAL A 7 23.94 4.46 11.82
CA VAL A 7 22.54 4.12 12.11
C VAL A 7 22.33 3.96 13.61
N ALA A 8 23.14 3.15 14.29
CA ALA A 8 23.01 2.94 15.75
C ALA A 8 23.22 4.25 16.54
N PHE A 9 24.12 5.11 16.06
CA PHE A 9 24.23 6.46 16.57
C PHE A 9 22.93 7.22 16.35
N LEU A 10 22.41 7.37 15.13
CA LEU A 10 21.20 8.16 14.90
C LEU A 10 20.00 7.64 15.72
N THR A 11 19.74 6.32 15.67
CA THR A 11 18.56 5.70 16.30
C THR A 11 18.67 5.52 17.82
N GLY A 12 19.87 5.59 18.39
CA GLY A 12 20.06 5.43 19.84
C GLY A 12 19.57 6.62 20.69
N SER A 13 18.91 7.64 20.10
CA SER A 13 18.33 8.77 20.83
C SER A 13 17.31 9.51 19.98
N GLU A 14 16.07 9.58 20.47
CA GLU A 14 14.98 10.36 19.85
C GLU A 14 15.36 11.85 19.68
N ILE A 15 16.14 12.42 20.62
CA ILE A 15 16.60 13.81 20.52
C ILE A 15 17.52 14.03 19.32
N ARG A 16 18.35 13.04 18.93
CA ARG A 16 19.18 13.19 17.74
C ARG A 16 18.33 13.27 16.49
N ILE A 17 17.35 12.38 16.36
CA ILE A 17 16.40 12.40 15.25
C ILE A 17 15.64 13.72 15.21
N ALA A 18 15.10 14.18 16.35
CA ALA A 18 14.38 15.43 16.45
C ALA A 18 15.24 16.63 16.00
N VAL A 19 16.50 16.70 16.46
CA VAL A 19 17.44 17.77 16.06
C VAL A 19 17.79 17.67 14.57
N LEU A 20 17.96 16.47 14.03
CA LEU A 20 18.22 16.26 12.61
C LEU A 20 17.04 16.76 11.75
N ARG A 21 15.81 16.46 12.16
CA ARG A 21 14.56 16.92 11.52
C ARG A 21 14.41 18.43 11.61
N ALA A 22 14.63 19.03 12.78
CA ALA A 22 14.55 20.48 12.97
C ALA A 22 15.48 21.25 12.01
N LEU A 23 16.71 20.76 11.82
CA LEU A 23 17.67 21.36 10.88
C LEU A 23 17.29 21.23 9.40
N ARG A 24 16.25 20.45 9.03
CA ARG A 24 15.70 20.46 7.66
C ARG A 24 14.94 21.75 7.36
N SER A 25 14.43 22.43 8.38
CA SER A 25 13.68 23.69 8.26
C SER A 25 14.58 24.90 8.01
N GLY A 26 15.89 24.74 8.16
CA GLY A 26 16.90 25.77 7.91
C GLY A 26 17.97 25.82 8.99
N ASP A 27 18.69 26.94 9.02
CA ASP A 27 19.76 27.18 9.97
C ASP A 27 19.20 27.40 11.38
N ALA A 28 19.79 26.77 12.40
CA ALA A 28 19.33 26.88 13.78
C ALA A 28 20.47 26.84 14.81
N ARG A 29 20.30 27.61 15.90
CA ARG A 29 21.21 27.60 17.04
C ARG A 29 20.84 26.48 18.02
N PRO A 30 21.81 25.99 18.83
CA PRO A 30 21.55 25.00 19.87
C PRO A 30 20.42 25.36 20.85
N SER A 31 20.19 26.66 21.11
CA SER A 31 19.06 27.11 21.96
C SER A 31 17.71 26.99 21.27
N GLU A 32 17.65 27.19 19.95
CA GLU A 32 16.42 27.06 19.17
C GLU A 32 16.07 25.58 19.01
N LEU A 33 17.05 24.76 18.64
CA LEU A 33 16.92 23.30 18.59
C LEU A 33 16.52 22.71 19.95
N ALA A 34 17.06 23.24 21.05
CA ALA A 34 16.67 22.80 22.39
C ALA A 34 15.21 23.14 22.72
N ALA A 35 14.73 24.32 22.32
CA ALA A 35 13.35 24.72 22.52
C ALA A 35 12.39 23.88 21.65
N GLU A 36 12.70 23.71 20.36
CA GLU A 36 11.89 22.94 19.42
C GLU A 36 11.83 21.45 19.78
N CYS A 37 12.98 20.85 20.09
CA CYS A 37 13.05 19.42 20.44
C CYS A 37 12.82 19.15 21.94
N SER A 38 12.40 20.15 22.72
CA SER A 38 12.12 20.03 24.17
C SER A 38 13.24 19.34 24.97
N CYS A 39 14.49 19.77 24.77
CA CYS A 39 15.67 19.20 25.46
C CYS A 39 16.59 20.27 26.04
N ALA A 40 17.59 19.85 26.83
CA ALA A 40 18.61 20.79 27.33
C ALA A 40 19.50 21.32 26.19
N ARG A 41 19.91 22.58 26.27
CA ARG A 41 20.81 23.22 25.29
C ARG A 41 22.09 22.42 25.08
N GLU A 42 22.69 21.88 26.15
CA GLU A 42 23.88 21.05 26.08
C GLU A 42 23.63 19.75 25.30
N THR A 43 22.42 19.19 25.37
CA THR A 43 22.03 18.00 24.60
C THR A 43 21.91 18.30 23.12
N ALA A 44 21.21 19.38 22.74
CA ALA A 44 21.12 19.83 21.35
C ALA A 44 22.50 20.17 20.77
N GLN A 45 23.35 20.85 21.56
CA GLN A 45 24.73 21.15 21.19
C GLN A 45 25.54 19.86 20.93
N ARG A 46 25.43 18.85 21.80
CA ARG A 46 26.12 17.56 21.61
C ARG A 46 25.64 16.84 20.35
N ALA A 47 24.33 16.83 20.09
CA ALA A 47 23.75 16.21 18.90
C ALA A 47 24.29 16.86 17.61
N VAL A 48 24.20 18.18 17.49
CA VAL A 48 24.64 18.88 16.28
C VAL A 48 26.17 18.84 16.11
N THR A 49 26.94 18.89 17.20
CA THR A 49 28.39 18.68 17.12
C THR A 49 28.72 17.29 16.56
N ALA A 50 28.02 16.25 17.02
CA ALA A 50 28.23 14.89 16.52
C ALA A 50 27.77 14.71 15.06
N PHE A 51 26.82 15.51 14.58
CA PHE A 51 26.46 15.60 13.16
C PHE A 51 27.54 16.29 12.32
N VAL A 52 28.18 17.33 12.85
CA VAL A 52 29.33 17.98 12.21
C VAL A 52 30.50 17.02 12.08
N GLU A 53 30.80 16.25 13.13
CA GLU A 53 31.85 15.21 13.10
C GLU A 53 31.60 14.12 12.03
N ARG A 54 30.33 13.89 11.69
CA ARG A 54 29.89 12.96 10.63
C ARG A 54 29.73 13.59 9.26
N GLY A 55 29.93 14.91 9.15
CA GLY A 55 29.71 15.66 7.91
C GLY A 55 28.23 15.81 7.52
N TRP A 56 27.30 15.54 8.44
CA TRP A 56 25.85 15.69 8.22
C TRP A 56 25.38 17.12 8.47
N ALA A 57 26.09 17.86 9.32
CA ALA A 57 25.84 19.26 9.57
C ALA A 57 27.12 20.08 9.41
N GLU A 58 26.97 21.38 9.26
CA GLU A 58 28.07 22.34 9.29
C GLU A 58 27.70 23.56 10.12
N LYS A 59 28.71 24.19 10.71
CA LYS A 59 28.52 25.44 11.43
C LYS A 59 28.54 26.59 10.43
N VAL A 60 27.43 27.30 10.31
CA VAL A 60 27.31 28.47 9.41
C VAL A 60 28.03 29.67 10.03
N SER A 61 27.64 30.03 11.26
CA SER A 61 28.28 31.09 12.03
C SER A 61 27.91 30.96 13.52
N THR A 62 28.41 31.85 14.38
CA THR A 62 27.99 31.86 15.79
C THR A 62 26.60 32.47 15.98
N SER A 63 26.17 33.37 15.08
CA SER A 63 24.82 33.97 15.10
C SER A 63 23.77 33.09 14.45
N ASP A 64 24.13 32.38 13.38
CA ASP A 64 23.19 31.63 12.53
C ASP A 64 23.19 30.13 12.92
N GLY A 65 24.17 29.69 13.71
CA GLY A 65 24.19 28.34 14.27
C GLY A 65 24.68 27.30 13.26
N TYR A 66 23.86 26.28 13.05
CA TYR A 66 24.19 25.08 12.27
C TYR A 66 23.13 24.82 11.21
N ARG A 67 23.53 24.13 10.14
CA ARG A 67 22.62 23.66 9.07
C ARG A 67 22.99 22.24 8.67
N LEU A 68 22.06 21.54 8.00
CA LEU A 68 22.42 20.30 7.32
C LEU A 68 23.31 20.56 6.10
N THR A 69 24.26 19.66 5.90
CA THR A 69 24.92 19.50 4.60
C THR A 69 24.00 18.69 3.67
N ARG A 70 24.34 18.61 2.38
CA ARG A 70 23.61 17.73 1.45
C ARG A 70 23.60 16.26 1.90
N ALA A 71 24.67 15.81 2.55
CA ALA A 71 24.73 14.46 3.11
C ALA A 71 23.77 14.30 4.29
N GLY A 72 23.67 15.30 5.17
CA GLY A 72 22.71 15.28 6.29
C GLY A 72 21.26 15.31 5.84
N GLU A 73 20.93 16.06 4.79
CA GLU A 73 19.59 16.06 4.17
C GLU A 73 19.21 14.66 3.65
N LEU A 74 20.15 13.96 3.01
CA LEU A 74 19.93 12.59 2.53
C LEU A 74 19.71 11.64 3.71
N VAL A 75 20.53 11.72 4.76
CA VAL A 75 20.37 10.88 5.96
C VAL A 75 19.02 11.13 6.64
N ALA A 76 18.62 12.40 6.79
CA ALA A 76 17.36 12.76 7.43
C ALA A 76 16.17 12.20 6.65
N ARG A 77 16.14 12.41 5.34
CA ARG A 77 15.09 11.90 4.46
C ARG A 77 15.04 10.37 4.47
N SER A 78 16.17 9.69 4.31
CA SER A 78 16.20 8.23 4.30
C SER A 78 15.83 7.62 5.66
N TYR A 79 16.05 8.32 6.76
CA TYR A 79 15.53 7.90 8.05
C TYR A 79 14.01 8.04 8.16
N ASP A 80 13.45 9.16 7.68
CA ASP A 80 12.00 9.37 7.63
C ASP A 80 11.32 8.30 6.75
N GLU A 81 11.86 8.04 5.54
CA GLU A 81 11.39 6.97 4.63
C GLU A 81 11.45 5.58 5.30
N PHE A 82 12.51 5.30 6.07
CA PHE A 82 12.64 4.04 6.79
C PHE A 82 11.64 3.90 7.94
N GLU A 83 11.43 4.96 8.74
CA GLU A 83 10.44 4.95 9.82
C GLU A 83 9.02 4.76 9.26
N GLU A 84 8.66 5.47 8.19
CA GLU A 84 7.38 5.31 7.51
C GLU A 84 7.19 3.88 6.97
N CYS A 85 8.22 3.28 6.39
CA CYS A 85 8.15 1.90 5.93
C CYS A 85 7.96 0.90 7.09
N MET A 86 8.57 1.15 8.25
CA MET A 86 8.32 0.33 9.44
C MET A 86 6.86 0.46 9.92
N ASP A 87 6.30 1.67 9.91
CA ASP A 87 4.90 1.89 10.26
C ASP A 87 3.95 1.19 9.30
N VAL A 88 4.22 1.26 7.99
CA VAL A 88 3.46 0.53 6.96
C VAL A 88 3.59 -0.98 7.16
N ALA A 89 4.79 -1.51 7.33
CA ALA A 89 4.99 -2.95 7.52
C ALA A 89 4.22 -3.48 8.74
N ASN A 90 4.20 -2.71 9.85
CA ASN A 90 3.43 -3.06 11.04
C ASN A 90 1.92 -2.92 10.82
N ARG A 91 1.47 -1.82 10.20
CA ARG A 91 0.05 -1.55 9.96
C ARG A 91 -0.58 -2.59 9.02
N PHE A 92 0.16 -3.02 8.01
CA PHE A 92 -0.31 -3.95 6.98
C PHE A 92 0.17 -5.39 7.20
N GLU A 93 0.68 -5.72 8.39
CA GLU A 93 1.24 -7.04 8.71
C GLU A 93 0.33 -8.18 8.25
N HIS A 94 -0.97 -8.11 8.56
CA HIS A 94 -1.93 -9.17 8.20
C HIS A 94 -2.24 -9.25 6.71
N LEU A 95 -2.18 -8.13 5.99
CA LEU A 95 -2.28 -8.14 4.53
C LEU A 95 -1.03 -8.82 3.95
N LEU A 96 0.14 -8.30 4.29
CA LEU A 96 1.44 -8.75 3.77
C LEU A 96 1.71 -10.23 4.11
N SER A 97 1.31 -10.69 5.29
CA SER A 97 1.46 -12.10 5.68
C SER A 97 0.60 -13.06 4.87
N ASN A 98 -0.44 -12.58 4.19
CA ASN A 98 -1.36 -13.36 3.37
C ASN A 98 -1.24 -13.08 1.85
N LEU A 99 -0.39 -12.14 1.43
CA LEU A 99 -0.06 -11.96 0.02
C LEU A 99 1.00 -12.97 -0.42
N ARG A 100 0.81 -13.57 -1.59
CA ARG A 100 1.71 -14.52 -2.24
C ARG A 100 1.74 -14.22 -3.75
N GLY A 101 2.80 -14.66 -4.43
CA GLY A 101 2.90 -14.53 -5.88
C GLY A 101 3.19 -13.10 -6.35
N THR A 102 2.54 -12.63 -7.41
CA THR A 102 2.86 -11.33 -8.05
C THR A 102 2.52 -10.08 -7.23
N ALA A 103 1.83 -10.25 -6.09
CA ALA A 103 1.61 -9.18 -5.11
C ALA A 103 2.83 -8.94 -4.19
N GLU A 104 3.87 -9.78 -4.26
CA GLU A 104 5.09 -9.67 -3.45
C GLU A 104 5.95 -8.42 -3.75
N GLU A 105 5.68 -7.73 -4.87
CA GLU A 105 6.43 -6.55 -5.32
C GLU A 105 5.85 -5.22 -4.78
N ILE A 106 4.93 -5.23 -3.82
CA ILE A 106 4.37 -4.00 -3.27
C ILE A 106 5.35 -3.29 -2.33
N GLU A 107 5.60 -2.00 -2.59
CA GLU A 107 6.50 -1.19 -1.78
C GLU A 107 5.76 -0.45 -0.65
N CYS A 108 6.50 -0.08 0.40
CA CYS A 108 5.97 0.68 1.53
C CYS A 108 5.33 2.01 1.09
N GLU A 109 5.95 2.72 0.15
CA GLU A 109 5.45 3.99 -0.39
C GLU A 109 4.06 3.81 -1.02
N THR A 110 3.87 2.73 -1.80
CA THR A 110 2.61 2.38 -2.46
C THR A 110 1.47 2.15 -1.46
N LEU A 111 1.76 1.61 -0.27
CA LEU A 111 0.77 1.32 0.78
C LEU A 111 0.52 2.48 1.75
N SER A 112 1.50 3.37 1.95
CA SER A 112 1.48 4.44 2.95
C SER A 112 0.17 5.26 2.96
N GLY A 113 -0.30 5.66 1.78
CA GLY A 113 -1.48 6.47 1.57
C GLY A 113 -2.79 5.69 1.39
N THR A 114 -2.80 4.37 1.57
CA THR A 114 -3.98 3.55 1.33
C THR A 114 -4.90 3.46 2.56
N THR A 115 -6.18 3.26 2.30
CA THR A 115 -7.13 2.85 3.34
C THR A 115 -6.94 1.36 3.61
N TYR A 116 -6.83 0.99 4.88
CA TYR A 116 -6.60 -0.40 5.30
C TYR A 116 -7.83 -0.92 6.02
N ALA A 117 -8.27 -2.13 5.68
CA ALA A 117 -9.28 -2.87 6.42
C ALA A 117 -8.77 -4.28 6.73
N GLN A 118 -9.07 -4.78 7.93
CA GLN A 118 -8.67 -6.09 8.38
C GLN A 118 -9.83 -6.74 9.13
N SER A 119 -10.02 -8.05 8.91
CA SER A 119 -10.94 -8.85 9.69
C SER A 119 -10.44 -8.99 11.13
N THR A 120 -11.26 -8.59 12.09
CA THR A 120 -11.01 -8.79 13.53
C THR A 120 -12.13 -9.62 14.17
N ALA A 121 -11.99 -10.00 15.44
CA ALA A 121 -13.05 -10.69 16.16
C ALA A 121 -14.31 -9.82 16.32
N GLU A 122 -14.13 -8.50 16.45
CA GLU A 122 -15.19 -7.51 16.59
C GLU A 122 -15.81 -7.10 15.26
N ASN A 123 -15.01 -7.12 14.18
CA ASN A 123 -15.48 -6.83 12.83
C ASN A 123 -14.85 -7.79 11.79
N PRO A 124 -15.36 -9.02 11.67
CA PRO A 124 -14.82 -10.02 10.74
C PRO A 124 -15.13 -9.71 9.26
N HIS A 125 -16.02 -8.76 8.99
CA HIS A 125 -16.43 -8.39 7.64
C HIS A 125 -15.83 -7.06 7.16
N ALA A 126 -14.94 -6.43 7.94
CA ALA A 126 -14.39 -5.11 7.60
C ALA A 126 -13.81 -5.02 6.17
N PRO A 127 -13.05 -6.01 5.66
CA PRO A 127 -12.57 -5.97 4.28
C PRO A 127 -13.69 -6.09 3.24
N ILE A 128 -14.73 -6.90 3.52
CA ILE A 128 -15.90 -7.05 2.65
C ILE A 128 -16.70 -5.75 2.62
N ASP A 129 -16.95 -5.14 3.78
CA ASP A 129 -17.63 -3.85 3.88
C ASP A 129 -16.87 -2.77 3.12
N ARG A 130 -15.52 -2.81 3.16
CA ARG A 130 -14.68 -1.89 2.41
C ARG A 130 -14.79 -2.11 0.90
N PHE A 131 -14.76 -3.34 0.44
CA PHE A 131 -15.00 -3.69 -0.97
C PHE A 131 -16.35 -3.17 -1.45
N LEU A 132 -17.44 -3.42 -0.71
CA LEU A 132 -18.78 -2.96 -1.05
C LEU A 132 -18.86 -1.42 -1.12
N ALA A 133 -18.19 -0.72 -0.21
CA ALA A 133 -18.15 0.74 -0.23
C ALA A 133 -17.42 1.32 -1.46
N ILE A 134 -16.44 0.59 -2.01
CA ILE A 134 -15.68 1.02 -3.20
C ILE A 134 -16.46 0.72 -4.47
N VAL A 135 -17.08 -0.46 -4.56
CA VAL A 135 -17.94 -0.82 -5.69
C VAL A 135 -19.13 0.13 -5.78
N GLY A 136 -19.75 0.45 -4.64
CA GLY A 136 -20.92 1.33 -4.59
C GLY A 136 -22.18 0.69 -5.20
N ASP A 137 -23.16 1.53 -5.50
CA ASP A 137 -24.51 1.11 -5.94
C ASP A 137 -24.91 1.70 -7.31
N GLU A 138 -24.03 2.48 -7.94
CA GLU A 138 -24.28 3.15 -9.22
C GLU A 138 -23.56 2.43 -10.36
N PRO A 139 -24.07 2.49 -11.61
CA PRO A 139 -23.38 1.91 -12.75
C PRO A 139 -21.99 2.52 -12.98
N VAL A 140 -21.02 1.66 -13.29
CA VAL A 140 -19.61 2.05 -13.51
C VAL A 140 -19.22 1.99 -14.98
N GLU A 141 -18.24 2.77 -15.40
CA GLU A 141 -17.72 2.73 -16.78
C GLU A 141 -16.79 1.54 -16.97
N GLN A 142 -15.94 1.26 -15.99
CA GLN A 142 -14.94 0.21 -16.02
C GLN A 142 -14.93 -0.62 -14.74
N PHE A 143 -14.91 -1.95 -14.90
CA PHE A 143 -14.76 -2.91 -13.82
C PHE A 143 -13.73 -3.97 -14.20
N ARG A 144 -12.54 -3.91 -13.61
CA ARG A 144 -11.50 -4.93 -13.82
C ARG A 144 -11.19 -5.66 -12.54
N GLY A 145 -11.35 -6.98 -12.55
CA GLY A 145 -11.21 -7.80 -11.35
C GLY A 145 -10.25 -8.97 -11.53
N VAL A 146 -9.53 -9.30 -10.47
CA VAL A 146 -8.88 -10.61 -10.27
C VAL A 146 -9.52 -11.21 -9.02
N THR A 147 -10.03 -12.43 -9.06
CA THR A 147 -10.59 -13.08 -7.87
C THR A 147 -10.14 -14.53 -7.72
N PRO A 148 -9.62 -14.92 -6.54
CA PRO A 148 -9.23 -16.29 -6.24
C PRO A 148 -10.37 -17.14 -5.67
N ILE A 149 -11.56 -16.56 -5.48
CA ILE A 149 -12.71 -17.25 -4.88
C ILE A 149 -14.00 -17.01 -5.65
N VAL A 150 -14.97 -17.91 -5.44
CA VAL A 150 -16.37 -17.69 -5.77
C VAL A 150 -17.08 -17.14 -4.54
N SER A 151 -17.59 -15.92 -4.62
CA SER A 151 -18.31 -15.27 -3.52
C SER A 151 -19.63 -14.71 -4.01
N ARG A 152 -20.73 -15.15 -3.40
CA ARG A 152 -22.06 -14.59 -3.67
C ARG A 152 -22.11 -13.08 -3.42
N VAL A 153 -21.45 -12.60 -2.37
CA VAL A 153 -21.45 -11.18 -2.00
C VAL A 153 -20.76 -10.34 -3.07
N PHE A 154 -19.61 -10.81 -3.59
CA PHE A 154 -18.90 -10.10 -4.66
C PHE A 154 -19.67 -10.16 -5.99
N ASN A 155 -20.30 -11.31 -6.30
CA ASN A 155 -21.11 -11.46 -7.50
C ASN A 155 -22.33 -10.52 -7.47
N GLU A 156 -23.01 -10.40 -6.32
CA GLU A 156 -24.15 -9.50 -6.15
C GLU A 156 -23.73 -8.03 -6.28
N ALA A 157 -22.62 -7.63 -5.65
CA ALA A 157 -22.08 -6.27 -5.74
C ALA A 157 -21.60 -5.90 -7.15
N ALA A 158 -20.92 -6.82 -7.86
CA ALA A 158 -20.54 -6.59 -9.26
C ALA A 158 -21.80 -6.47 -10.14
N SER A 159 -22.80 -7.34 -9.91
CA SER A 159 -24.03 -7.32 -10.70
C SER A 159 -24.87 -6.05 -10.51
N SER A 160 -24.77 -5.36 -9.37
CA SER A 160 -25.50 -4.11 -9.14
C SER A 160 -24.92 -2.92 -9.90
N VAL A 161 -23.62 -2.95 -10.22
CA VAL A 161 -22.92 -1.84 -10.89
C VAL A 161 -22.61 -2.10 -12.36
N ILE A 162 -22.68 -3.35 -12.83
CA ILE A 162 -22.47 -3.69 -14.24
C ILE A 162 -23.75 -3.38 -15.04
N GLY A 163 -23.66 -2.34 -15.86
CA GLY A 163 -24.69 -1.95 -16.82
C GLY A 163 -24.38 -2.41 -18.26
N PRO A 164 -25.26 -2.11 -19.23
CA PRO A 164 -25.06 -2.47 -20.64
C PRO A 164 -23.82 -1.83 -21.29
N GLU A 165 -23.38 -0.68 -20.79
CA GLU A 165 -22.24 0.08 -21.33
C GLU A 165 -20.93 -0.17 -20.56
N THR A 166 -21.00 -0.85 -19.41
CA THR A 166 -19.84 -1.12 -18.55
C THR A 166 -18.86 -2.05 -19.26
N GLN A 167 -17.58 -1.68 -19.25
CA GLN A 167 -16.49 -2.54 -19.71
C GLN A 167 -15.99 -3.39 -18.54
N VAL A 168 -16.10 -4.71 -18.67
CA VAL A 168 -15.77 -5.66 -17.62
C VAL A 168 -14.67 -6.60 -18.08
N GLU A 169 -13.55 -6.64 -17.36
CA GLU A 169 -12.53 -7.67 -17.52
C GLU A 169 -12.38 -8.42 -16.19
N LEU A 170 -12.69 -9.71 -16.17
CA LEU A 170 -12.55 -10.54 -14.98
C LEU A 170 -11.49 -11.60 -15.23
N ILE A 171 -10.61 -11.82 -14.25
CA ILE A 171 -9.65 -12.92 -14.26
C ILE A 171 -9.93 -13.84 -13.08
N VAL A 172 -10.12 -15.11 -13.38
CA VAL A 172 -10.31 -16.19 -12.41
C VAL A 172 -9.32 -17.32 -12.73
N ASP A 173 -9.09 -18.24 -11.80
CA ASP A 173 -8.42 -19.49 -12.13
C ASP A 173 -9.42 -20.58 -12.56
N LYS A 174 -8.89 -21.74 -12.94
CA LYS A 174 -9.70 -22.86 -13.41
C LYS A 174 -10.66 -23.41 -12.34
N ASP A 175 -10.25 -23.41 -11.08
CA ASP A 175 -11.04 -23.99 -10.00
C ASP A 175 -12.22 -23.06 -9.65
N VAL A 176 -11.98 -21.75 -9.65
CA VAL A 176 -13.02 -20.71 -9.53
C VAL A 176 -14.00 -20.78 -10.69
N LEU A 177 -13.52 -20.96 -11.93
CA LEU A 177 -14.38 -21.10 -13.10
C LEU A 177 -15.26 -22.36 -13.02
N GLN A 178 -14.69 -23.51 -12.67
CA GLN A 178 -15.44 -24.77 -12.53
C GLN A 178 -16.51 -24.68 -11.45
N THR A 179 -16.17 -24.10 -10.30
CA THR A 179 -17.11 -23.85 -9.20
C THR A 179 -18.22 -22.90 -9.67
N SER A 180 -17.87 -21.80 -10.34
CA SER A 180 -18.84 -20.83 -10.87
C SER A 180 -19.80 -21.45 -11.87
N ALA A 181 -19.32 -22.29 -12.79
CA ALA A 181 -20.16 -22.99 -13.77
C ALA A 181 -21.11 -24.00 -13.11
N THR A 182 -20.74 -24.56 -11.96
CA THR A 182 -21.55 -25.54 -11.23
C THR A 182 -22.59 -24.87 -10.34
N GLU A 183 -22.18 -23.85 -9.58
CA GLU A 183 -23.01 -23.22 -8.55
C GLU A 183 -23.80 -22.01 -9.06
N TYR A 184 -23.28 -21.29 -10.06
CA TYR A 184 -23.86 -20.06 -10.58
C TYR A 184 -24.00 -20.05 -12.13
N PRO A 185 -24.54 -21.12 -12.76
CA PRO A 185 -24.58 -21.23 -14.22
C PRO A 185 -25.34 -20.09 -14.89
N GLU A 186 -26.46 -19.63 -14.30
CA GLU A 186 -27.24 -18.52 -14.85
C GLU A 186 -26.49 -17.18 -14.82
N SER A 187 -25.68 -16.94 -13.80
CA SER A 187 -24.90 -15.70 -13.70
C SER A 187 -23.76 -15.70 -14.72
N LEU A 188 -23.11 -16.85 -14.89
CA LEU A 188 -22.04 -17.03 -15.88
C LEU A 188 -22.56 -16.88 -17.32
N GLU A 189 -23.71 -17.47 -17.63
CA GLU A 189 -24.36 -17.32 -18.95
C GLU A 189 -24.84 -15.89 -19.19
N ARG A 190 -25.34 -15.19 -18.16
CA ARG A 190 -25.68 -13.77 -18.28
C ARG A 190 -24.44 -12.93 -18.59
N ALA A 191 -23.34 -13.17 -17.90
CA ALA A 191 -22.09 -12.43 -18.11
C ALA A 191 -21.57 -12.61 -19.55
N LYS A 192 -21.61 -13.83 -20.10
CA LYS A 192 -21.26 -14.09 -21.52
C LYS A 192 -22.13 -13.33 -22.53
N GLY A 193 -23.37 -13.01 -22.15
CA GLY A 193 -24.29 -12.28 -23.02
C GLY A 193 -24.05 -10.76 -23.06
N LEU A 194 -23.13 -10.23 -22.26
CA LEU A 194 -22.80 -8.81 -22.23
C LEU A 194 -21.68 -8.51 -23.24
N ASP A 195 -21.95 -7.60 -24.18
CA ASP A 195 -20.97 -7.20 -25.21
C ASP A 195 -19.66 -6.63 -24.63
N GLY A 196 -19.74 -6.02 -23.43
CA GLY A 196 -18.60 -5.43 -22.72
C GLY A 196 -17.89 -6.37 -21.74
N PHE A 197 -18.25 -7.66 -21.66
CA PHE A 197 -17.66 -8.59 -20.69
C PHE A 197 -16.61 -9.49 -21.33
N THR A 198 -15.45 -9.58 -20.68
CA THR A 198 -14.39 -10.52 -21.05
C THR A 198 -13.92 -11.27 -19.82
N LEU A 199 -13.95 -12.61 -19.87
CA LEU A 199 -13.40 -13.48 -18.83
C LEU A 199 -12.06 -14.05 -19.29
N TYR A 200 -11.07 -13.97 -18.41
CA TYR A 200 -9.77 -14.62 -18.57
C TYR A 200 -9.61 -15.72 -17.53
N VAL A 201 -9.02 -16.84 -17.94
CA VAL A 201 -8.69 -17.96 -17.07
C VAL A 201 -7.18 -18.01 -16.89
N SER A 202 -6.72 -17.74 -15.67
CA SER A 202 -5.33 -17.90 -15.26
C SER A 202 -4.91 -19.37 -15.35
N GLN A 203 -3.68 -19.60 -15.83
CA GLN A 203 -3.09 -20.94 -15.82
C GLN A 203 -2.59 -21.36 -14.43
N GLU A 204 -2.31 -20.38 -13.58
CA GLU A 204 -1.85 -20.54 -12.19
C GLU A 204 -2.99 -20.21 -11.23
N SER A 205 -2.97 -20.81 -10.04
CA SER A 205 -3.92 -20.46 -8.97
C SER A 205 -3.73 -19.01 -8.57
N LEU A 206 -4.85 -18.30 -8.37
CA LEU A 206 -4.82 -16.94 -7.89
C LEU A 206 -4.80 -16.95 -6.36
N GLU A 207 -3.99 -16.09 -5.75
CA GLU A 207 -3.79 -16.06 -4.29
C GLU A 207 -4.23 -14.74 -3.65
N PHE A 208 -4.56 -13.74 -4.48
CA PHE A 208 -5.02 -12.43 -4.06
C PHE A 208 -6.08 -11.90 -5.01
N GLY A 209 -6.85 -10.93 -4.54
CA GLY A 209 -7.89 -10.27 -5.30
C GLY A 209 -7.47 -8.87 -5.68
N LEU A 210 -7.78 -8.45 -6.90
CA LEU A 210 -7.64 -7.06 -7.34
C LEU A 210 -8.99 -6.56 -7.83
N LEU A 211 -9.22 -5.27 -7.64
CA LEU A 211 -10.30 -4.55 -8.31
C LEU A 211 -9.78 -3.19 -8.76
N LEU A 212 -10.10 -2.81 -9.99
CA LEU A 212 -10.06 -1.45 -10.50
C LEU A 212 -11.46 -1.07 -10.96
N VAL A 213 -12.00 -0.03 -10.36
CA VAL A 213 -13.33 0.50 -10.68
C VAL A 213 -13.27 2.01 -10.78
N ASP A 214 -13.54 2.55 -11.96
CA ASP A 214 -13.55 4.00 -12.26
C ASP A 214 -12.39 4.81 -11.64
N GLY A 215 -11.17 4.26 -11.71
CA GLY A 215 -9.95 4.91 -11.20
C GLY A 215 -9.67 4.68 -9.70
N HIS A 216 -10.49 3.90 -9.00
CA HIS A 216 -10.24 3.44 -7.64
C HIS A 216 -9.72 2.01 -7.65
N ALA A 217 -8.61 1.77 -6.96
CA ALA A 217 -7.95 0.48 -6.91
C ALA A 217 -8.11 -0.18 -5.54
N TYR A 218 -8.17 -1.51 -5.52
CA TYR A 218 -8.33 -2.34 -4.34
C TYR A 218 -7.50 -3.61 -4.46
N LEU A 219 -6.90 -4.02 -3.35
CA LEU A 219 -6.15 -5.25 -3.15
C LEU A 219 -6.75 -6.01 -1.97
N GLY A 220 -7.11 -7.28 -2.17
CA GLY A 220 -7.62 -8.17 -1.14
C GLY A 220 -6.68 -9.36 -0.91
N ALA A 221 -6.37 -9.66 0.35
CA ALA A 221 -5.61 -10.83 0.75
C ALA A 221 -6.53 -11.89 1.38
N TYR A 222 -6.28 -13.15 1.06
CA TYR A 222 -7.10 -14.28 1.47
C TYR A 222 -6.30 -15.25 2.33
N ASP A 223 -6.96 -15.90 3.30
CA ASP A 223 -6.36 -17.01 4.03
C ASP A 223 -6.41 -18.34 3.24
N GLU A 224 -5.84 -19.40 3.80
CA GLU A 224 -5.81 -20.75 3.19
C GLU A 224 -7.20 -21.39 3.01
N HIS A 225 -8.25 -20.79 3.57
CA HIS A 225 -9.64 -21.21 3.43
C HIS A 225 -10.43 -20.35 2.45
N GLY A 226 -9.80 -19.36 1.83
CA GLY A 226 -10.45 -18.43 0.89
C GLY A 226 -11.24 -17.32 1.57
N ASN A 227 -11.03 -17.05 2.86
CA ASN A 227 -11.66 -15.90 3.52
C ASN A 227 -10.87 -14.63 3.19
N LEU A 228 -11.57 -13.55 2.82
CA LEU A 228 -10.96 -12.23 2.70
C LEU A 228 -10.62 -11.70 4.10
N VAL A 229 -9.33 -11.65 4.44
CA VAL A 229 -8.86 -11.32 5.80
C VAL A 229 -8.31 -9.92 5.95
N ALA A 230 -7.87 -9.31 4.84
CA ALA A 230 -7.34 -7.96 4.82
C ALA A 230 -7.47 -7.33 3.44
N SER A 231 -7.52 -6.01 3.39
CA SER A 231 -7.55 -5.26 2.15
C SER A 231 -6.89 -3.90 2.24
N ALA A 232 -6.39 -3.41 1.12
CA ALA A 232 -5.91 -2.05 0.93
C ALA A 232 -6.56 -1.43 -0.30
N ASP A 233 -6.89 -0.14 -0.25
CA ASP A 233 -7.46 0.55 -1.39
C ASP A 233 -7.11 2.04 -1.43
N SER A 234 -7.12 2.60 -2.63
CA SER A 234 -6.88 4.03 -2.86
C SER A 234 -7.25 4.44 -4.29
N ALA A 235 -7.52 5.74 -4.48
CA ALA A 235 -7.61 6.40 -5.78
C ALA A 235 -6.32 7.19 -6.12
N GLU A 236 -5.30 7.15 -5.25
CA GLU A 236 -4.03 7.83 -5.49
C GLU A 236 -3.24 7.13 -6.61
N ALA A 237 -2.62 7.92 -7.48
CA ALA A 237 -2.02 7.45 -8.72
C ALA A 237 -1.01 6.30 -8.52
N GLY A 238 -0.17 6.36 -7.48
CA GLY A 238 0.83 5.33 -7.22
C GLY A 238 0.25 3.94 -6.91
N PHE A 239 -0.84 3.87 -6.14
CA PHE A 239 -1.50 2.60 -5.83
C PHE A 239 -2.32 2.09 -7.03
N VAL A 240 -2.98 2.99 -7.76
CA VAL A 240 -3.75 2.65 -8.96
C VAL A 240 -2.84 2.11 -10.07
N GLU A 241 -1.67 2.74 -10.28
CA GLU A 241 -0.67 2.29 -11.25
C GLU A 241 -0.16 0.89 -10.87
N TRP A 242 0.21 0.67 -9.61
CA TRP A 242 0.66 -0.64 -9.15
C TRP A 242 -0.39 -1.75 -9.35
N VAL A 243 -1.66 -1.50 -8.99
CA VAL A 243 -2.75 -2.47 -9.20
C VAL A 243 -2.99 -2.72 -10.69
N THR A 244 -2.88 -1.69 -11.52
CA THR A 244 -3.01 -1.81 -12.99
C THR A 244 -1.91 -2.69 -13.58
N GLU A 245 -0.66 -2.50 -13.13
CA GLU A 245 0.45 -3.34 -13.55
C GLU A 245 0.32 -4.78 -13.04
N ALA A 246 -0.09 -4.97 -11.79
CA ALA A 246 -0.34 -6.29 -11.22
C ALA A 246 -1.44 -7.04 -12.00
N PHE A 247 -2.55 -6.35 -12.32
CA PHE A 247 -3.60 -6.89 -13.19
C PHE A 247 -3.05 -7.29 -14.55
N ALA A 248 -2.25 -6.43 -15.20
CA ALA A 248 -1.65 -6.70 -16.50
C ALA A 248 -0.70 -7.91 -16.47
N ARG A 249 0.08 -8.09 -15.39
CA ARG A 249 0.96 -9.25 -15.18
C ARG A 249 0.14 -10.54 -15.07
N VAL A 250 -0.94 -10.54 -14.29
CA VAL A 250 -1.84 -11.70 -14.17
C VAL A 250 -2.50 -12.01 -15.51
N ARG A 251 -3.01 -10.98 -16.21
CA ARG A 251 -3.64 -11.12 -17.54
C ARG A 251 -2.70 -11.69 -18.59
N ALA A 252 -1.41 -11.34 -18.56
CA ALA A 252 -0.42 -11.85 -19.50
C ALA A 252 -0.22 -13.38 -19.40
N ASN A 253 -0.52 -13.98 -18.24
CA ASN A 253 -0.44 -15.42 -17.99
C ASN A 253 -1.83 -16.11 -18.03
N ALA A 254 -2.86 -15.39 -18.45
CA ALA A 254 -4.22 -15.90 -18.57
C ALA A 254 -4.63 -16.04 -20.04
N THR A 255 -5.59 -16.92 -20.30
CA THR A 255 -6.17 -17.10 -21.63
C THR A 255 -7.63 -16.64 -21.59
N GLU A 256 -8.08 -15.94 -22.62
CA GLU A 256 -9.49 -15.58 -22.75
C GLU A 256 -10.37 -16.84 -22.78
N TRP A 257 -11.48 -16.79 -22.06
CA TRP A 257 -12.43 -17.89 -21.99
C TRP A 257 -13.48 -17.75 -23.10
N ASP A 258 -13.45 -18.69 -24.04
CA ASP A 258 -14.43 -18.84 -25.13
C ASP A 258 -15.74 -19.51 -24.67
#